data_AF-R9AFL2-F1
#
_entry.id   AF-R9AFL2-F1
#
_cell.length_a   1.000
_cell.length_b   1.000
_cell.length_c   1.000
_cell.angle_alpha   90.00
_cell.angle_beta   90.00
_cell.angle_gamma   90.00
#
_symmetry.space_group_name_H-M   'P 1'
#
loop_
_entity.id
_entity.type
_entity.pdbx_description
1 polymer ?
#
loop_
_entity_poly.entity_id
_entity_poly.type
_entity_poly.pdbx_seq_one_letter_code
_entity_poly.pdbx_strand_id
1 'polypeptide(L)'
;MLTNRLSSSGSVSVHAITKISKQSRCLSSSAVRQGSSAGGYDDGSGEEYAPASLLSPSWLRLFGFAAASAVGLSAYSSMHTEGQEPFLTRYLAHNKPSPETSKANADKLLALKKELADDTLLLSDAHRPRLLRMSNPGTFEQASPHKISPGSQADLSDLNIKSLRE
;
A
#
# COMPACT_ATOMS: atom_id res chain seq x y z
N MET A 1 39.61 -5.12 74.68
CA MET A 1 38.38 -4.38 75.01
C MET A 1 37.89 -3.68 73.74
N LEU A 2 36.67 -4.02 73.33
CA LEU A 2 35.74 -3.27 72.45
C LEU A 2 36.20 -2.89 71.04
N THR A 3 35.76 -3.72 70.09
CA THR A 3 35.72 -3.50 68.64
C THR A 3 34.66 -2.47 68.25
N ASN A 4 35.07 -1.54 67.37
CA ASN A 4 34.24 -0.56 66.69
C ASN A 4 33.10 -1.20 65.88
N ARG A 5 31.86 -0.76 66.14
CA ARG A 5 30.71 -0.86 65.24
C ARG A 5 30.36 0.57 64.82
N LEU A 6 30.60 0.92 63.56
CA LEU A 6 29.95 2.08 62.95
C LEU A 6 29.52 1.77 61.52
N SER A 7 28.19 1.80 61.38
CA SER A 7 27.45 2.45 60.31
C SER A 7 27.68 1.95 58.88
N SER A 8 26.85 0.97 58.52
CA SER A 8 26.40 0.71 57.17
C SER A 8 25.71 1.96 56.62
N SER A 9 26.38 2.67 55.71
CA SER A 9 25.75 3.68 54.86
C SER A 9 25.47 3.03 53.51
N GLY A 10 24.19 2.85 53.21
CA GLY A 10 23.70 2.32 51.94
C GLY A 10 24.01 3.28 50.81
N SER A 11 24.99 2.92 49.98
CA SER A 11 25.23 3.58 48.70
C SER A 11 24.21 3.07 47.68
N VAL A 12 23.20 3.90 47.42
CA VAL A 12 22.23 3.71 46.33
C VAL A 12 22.97 3.98 45.01
N SER A 13 23.39 2.91 44.34
CA SER A 13 24.02 2.95 43.02
C SER A 13 22.97 3.29 41.94
N VAL A 14 22.76 4.59 41.73
CA VAL A 14 21.92 5.13 40.65
C VAL A 14 22.50 4.67 39.31
N HIS A 15 21.68 3.93 38.56
CA HIS A 15 22.02 3.33 37.29
C HIS A 15 22.42 4.39 36.25
N ALA A 16 23.54 4.10 35.57
CA ALA A 16 24.00 4.84 34.40
C ALA A 16 22.96 4.75 33.28
N ILE A 17 22.32 5.88 32.97
CA ILE A 17 21.45 6.04 31.81
C ILE A 17 22.36 6.05 30.58
N THR A 18 22.45 4.90 29.91
CA THR A 18 23.12 4.75 28.63
C THR A 18 22.35 5.57 27.60
N LYS A 19 22.95 6.67 27.14
CA LYS A 19 22.39 7.51 26.06
C LYS A 19 22.35 6.68 24.78
N ILE A 20 21.18 6.16 24.45
CA ILE A 20 20.88 5.57 23.13
C ILE A 20 20.98 6.71 22.13
N SER A 21 22.08 6.77 21.38
CA SER A 21 22.20 7.70 20.26
C SER A 21 21.22 7.24 19.18
N LYS A 22 20.20 8.06 18.94
CA LYS A 22 19.32 7.89 17.79
C LYS A 22 20.15 8.22 16.55
N GLN A 23 20.68 7.19 15.89
CA GLN A 23 21.19 7.32 14.53
C GLN A 23 20.00 7.58 13.61
N SER A 24 19.74 8.86 13.37
CA SER A 24 18.86 9.36 12.33
C SER A 24 19.35 8.83 10.99
N ARG A 25 18.67 7.84 10.42
CA ARG A 25 18.89 7.45 9.03
C ARG A 25 18.36 8.60 8.17
N CYS A 26 19.28 9.38 7.62
CA CYS A 26 19.00 10.37 6.59
C CYS A 26 18.49 9.61 5.37
N LEU A 27 17.17 9.51 5.22
CA LEU A 27 16.55 9.12 3.97
C LEU A 27 16.89 10.23 2.97
N SER A 28 17.59 9.84 1.91
CA SER A 28 17.91 10.70 0.78
C SER A 28 16.62 11.35 0.29
N SER A 29 16.50 12.66 0.47
CA SER A 29 15.34 13.43 0.05
C SER A 29 15.33 13.46 -1.48
N SER A 30 14.48 12.64 -2.09
CA SER A 30 14.09 12.86 -3.48
C SER A 30 13.42 14.23 -3.55
N ALA A 31 13.94 15.11 -4.41
CA ALA A 31 13.39 16.43 -4.64
C ALA A 31 11.89 16.33 -4.99
N VAL A 32 11.04 16.67 -4.02
CA VAL A 32 9.64 16.99 -4.25
C VAL A 32 9.64 18.27 -5.06
N ARG A 33 9.36 18.15 -6.36
CA ARG A 33 9.00 19.30 -7.19
C ARG A 33 7.70 19.86 -6.64
N GLN A 34 7.83 20.86 -5.78
CA GLN A 34 6.75 21.63 -5.22
C GLN A 34 6.26 22.59 -6.33
N GLY A 35 5.40 22.08 -7.21
CA GLY A 35 4.59 22.91 -8.10
C GLY A 35 3.43 23.48 -7.30
N SER A 36 3.50 24.77 -6.98
CA SER A 36 2.37 25.53 -6.45
C SER A 36 1.36 25.76 -7.58
N SER A 37 0.27 25.01 -7.59
CA SER A 37 -0.89 25.28 -8.44
C SER A 37 -2.10 25.63 -7.58
N ALA A 38 -2.33 26.93 -7.46
CA ALA A 38 -3.67 27.46 -7.16
C ALA A 38 -4.63 26.94 -8.24
N GLY A 39 -5.81 26.49 -7.82
CA GLY A 39 -6.80 25.83 -8.67
C GLY A 39 -7.26 26.69 -9.85
N GLY A 40 -6.64 26.49 -11.00
CA GLY A 40 -7.19 26.76 -12.32
C GLY A 40 -7.58 25.42 -12.93
N TYR A 41 -8.79 25.35 -13.49
CA TYR A 41 -9.18 24.24 -14.35
C TYR A 41 -8.33 24.32 -15.63
N ASP A 42 -7.28 23.49 -15.69
CA ASP A 42 -6.47 23.29 -16.89
C ASP A 42 -7.16 22.21 -17.73
N ASP A 43 -7.68 22.62 -18.89
CA ASP A 43 -8.30 21.76 -19.89
C ASP A 43 -7.19 20.96 -20.58
N GLY A 44 -7.08 19.68 -20.22
CA GLY A 44 -5.97 18.78 -20.55
C GLY A 44 -5.87 18.40 -22.04
N SER A 45 -5.67 19.37 -22.93
CA SER A 45 -5.47 19.16 -24.37
C SER A 45 -4.08 19.58 -24.87
N GLY A 46 -3.06 19.52 -24.01
CA GLY A 46 -1.69 19.94 -24.34
C GLY A 46 -0.60 18.89 -24.09
N GLU A 47 -0.96 17.66 -23.72
CA GLU A 47 0.03 16.59 -23.64
C GLU A 47 0.33 16.10 -25.06
N GLU A 48 1.37 16.69 -25.66
CA GLU A 48 2.04 16.17 -26.84
C GLU A 48 2.59 14.79 -26.47
N TYR A 49 1.77 13.76 -26.69
CA TYR A 49 2.16 12.38 -26.53
C TYR A 49 3.37 12.13 -27.44
N ALA A 50 4.56 12.05 -26.86
CA ALA A 50 5.70 11.50 -27.57
C ALA A 50 5.27 10.12 -28.09
N PRO A 51 5.33 9.85 -29.41
CA PRO A 51 4.84 8.60 -29.96
C PRO A 51 5.54 7.47 -29.22
N ALA A 52 4.75 6.63 -28.53
CA ALA A 52 5.25 5.55 -27.70
C ALA A 52 5.96 4.51 -28.59
N SER A 53 7.21 4.80 -28.93
CA SER A 53 8.05 3.93 -29.71
C SER A 53 8.63 2.85 -28.79
N LEU A 54 8.59 1.61 -29.27
CA LEU A 54 9.21 0.46 -28.59
C LEU A 54 10.74 0.61 -28.47
N LEU A 55 11.33 1.61 -29.13
CA LEU A 55 12.73 2.02 -29.02
C LEU A 55 12.95 3.21 -28.07
N SER A 56 11.91 3.69 -27.38
CA SER A 56 12.12 4.71 -26.36
C SER A 56 13.12 4.21 -25.30
N PRO A 57 13.95 5.10 -24.73
CA PRO A 57 14.98 4.71 -23.76
C PRO A 57 14.43 3.89 -22.57
N SER A 58 13.17 4.12 -22.18
CA SER A 58 12.49 3.36 -21.11
C SER A 58 12.25 1.89 -21.50
N TRP A 59 11.81 1.63 -22.73
CA TRP A 59 11.62 0.26 -23.23
C TRP A 59 12.95 -0.47 -23.45
N LEU A 60 13.96 0.21 -23.98
CA LEU A 60 15.30 -0.37 -24.11
C LEU A 60 15.92 -0.76 -22.77
N ARG A 61 15.68 0.02 -21.71
CA ARG A 61 16.08 -0.34 -20.35
C ARG A 61 15.31 -1.56 -19.86
N LEU A 62 13.99 -1.61 -20.02
CA LEU A 62 13.17 -2.75 -19.61
C LEU A 62 13.57 -4.04 -20.32
N PHE A 63 13.71 -4.02 -21.64
CA PHE A 63 14.17 -5.18 -22.42
C PHE A 63 15.62 -5.54 -22.14
N GLY A 64 16.49 -4.54 -21.93
CA GLY A 64 17.88 -4.75 -21.54
C GLY A 64 18.00 -5.46 -20.19
N PHE A 65 17.25 -5.03 -19.17
CA PHE A 65 17.19 -5.70 -17.87
C PHE A 65 16.61 -7.11 -17.99
N ALA A 66 15.53 -7.30 -18.76
CA ALA A 66 14.93 -8.61 -18.97
C ALA A 66 15.89 -9.59 -19.67
N ALA A 67 16.57 -9.14 -20.73
CA ALA A 67 17.55 -9.94 -21.46
C ALA A 67 18.77 -10.28 -20.58
N ALA A 68 19.32 -9.30 -19.86
CA ALA A 68 20.42 -9.52 -18.92
C ALA A 68 20.04 -10.49 -17.80
N SER A 69 18.81 -10.39 -17.27
CA SER A 69 18.29 -11.32 -16.27
C SER A 69 18.15 -12.74 -16.83
N ALA A 70 17.65 -12.89 -18.06
CA ALA A 70 17.48 -14.19 -18.68
C ALA A 70 18.84 -14.90 -18.92
N VAL A 71 19.84 -14.16 -19.40
CA VAL A 71 21.21 -14.67 -19.57
C VAL A 71 21.87 -14.98 -18.23
N GLY A 72 21.67 -14.13 -17.21
CA GLY A 72 22.16 -14.40 -15.87
C GLY A 72 21.58 -15.67 -15.27
N LEU A 73 20.28 -15.91 -15.45
CA LEU A 73 19.60 -17.11 -14.97
C LEU A 73 20.01 -18.37 -15.75
N SER A 74 20.20 -18.28 -17.07
CA SER A 74 20.63 -19.43 -17.87
C SER A 74 22.08 -19.84 -17.56
N ALA A 75 22.99 -18.87 -17.42
CA ALA A 75 24.37 -19.12 -16.98
C ALA A 75 24.41 -19.67 -15.56
N TYR A 76 23.52 -19.21 -14.68
CA TYR A 76 23.42 -19.73 -13.32
C TYR A 76 22.91 -21.18 -13.29
N SER A 77 21.97 -21.52 -14.17
CA SER A 77 21.42 -22.88 -14.27
C SER A 77 22.45 -23.91 -14.76
N SER A 78 23.38 -23.52 -15.64
CA SER A 78 24.38 -24.43 -16.20
C SER A 78 25.59 -24.68 -15.28
N MET A 79 25.79 -23.86 -14.24
CA MET A 79 26.88 -24.03 -13.27
C MET A 79 26.54 -24.97 -12.09
N HIS A 80 25.38 -25.63 -12.11
CA HIS A 80 24.98 -26.54 -11.04
C HIS A 80 25.62 -27.92 -11.21
N THR A 81 26.42 -28.30 -10.23
CA THR A 81 26.83 -29.68 -10.02
C THR A 81 25.66 -30.49 -9.45
N GLU A 82 25.35 -31.63 -10.08
CA GLU A 82 24.30 -32.54 -9.65
C GLU A 82 24.50 -32.92 -8.17
N GLY A 83 23.56 -32.55 -7.31
CA GLY A 83 23.57 -32.86 -5.87
C GLY A 83 23.89 -31.69 -4.95
N GLN A 84 24.32 -30.52 -5.45
CA GLN A 84 24.49 -29.32 -4.61
C GLN A 84 23.40 -28.28 -4.89
N GLU A 85 22.77 -27.78 -3.83
CA GLU A 85 21.82 -26.68 -3.96
C GLU A 85 22.50 -25.43 -4.57
N PRO A 86 21.73 -24.62 -5.32
CA PRO A 86 22.21 -23.34 -5.84
C PRO A 86 22.89 -22.49 -4.78
N PHE A 87 23.98 -21.79 -5.13
CA PHE A 87 24.64 -20.84 -4.24
C PHE A 87 23.65 -19.85 -3.60
N LEU A 88 22.74 -19.30 -4.41
CA LEU A 88 21.66 -18.41 -3.97
C LEU A 88 20.72 -19.11 -2.99
N THR A 89 20.30 -20.34 -3.26
CA THR A 89 19.44 -21.10 -2.34
C THR A 89 20.15 -21.39 -1.03
N ARG A 90 21.44 -21.74 -1.07
CA ARG A 90 22.28 -21.93 0.12
C ARG A 90 22.44 -20.64 0.91
N TYR A 91 22.67 -19.52 0.24
CA TYR A 91 22.77 -18.20 0.85
C TYR A 91 21.46 -17.80 1.51
N LEU A 92 20.33 -18.05 0.83
CA LEU A 92 19.00 -17.81 1.38
C LEU A 92 18.74 -18.74 2.57
N ALA A 93 19.07 -20.02 2.50
CA ALA A 93 18.92 -20.96 3.60
C ALA A 93 19.75 -20.53 4.83
N HIS A 94 20.96 -20.03 4.62
CA HIS A 94 21.83 -19.54 5.68
C HIS A 94 21.31 -18.25 6.34
N ASN A 95 20.73 -17.33 5.57
CA ASN A 95 20.22 -16.05 6.08
C ASN A 95 18.76 -16.09 6.52
N LYS A 96 18.04 -17.20 6.26
CA LYS A 96 16.67 -17.36 6.72
C LYS A 96 16.64 -17.39 8.25
N PRO A 97 15.68 -16.68 8.88
CA PRO A 97 15.49 -16.79 10.31
C PRO A 97 15.10 -18.23 10.68
N SER A 98 15.44 -18.64 11.90
CA SER A 98 14.99 -19.93 12.47
C SER A 98 13.48 -20.11 12.30
N PRO A 99 12.99 -21.34 12.01
CA PRO A 99 11.56 -21.59 11.84
C PRO A 99 10.74 -21.17 13.07
N GLU A 100 11.32 -21.25 14.27
CA GLU A 100 10.65 -20.82 15.51
C GLU A 100 10.48 -19.30 15.58
N THR A 101 11.50 -18.53 15.20
CA THR A 101 11.41 -17.07 15.20
C THR A 101 10.50 -16.56 14.08
N SER A 102 10.46 -17.27 12.95
CA SER A 102 9.52 -16.99 11.87
C SER A 102 8.07 -17.18 12.32
N LYS A 103 7.76 -18.29 13.00
CA LYS A 103 6.43 -18.52 13.59
C LYS A 103 6.07 -17.45 14.62
N ALA A 104 6.97 -17.16 15.56
CA ALA A 104 6.74 -16.14 16.58
C ALA A 104 6.49 -14.74 15.97
N ASN A 105 7.18 -14.39 14.88
CA ASN A 105 6.93 -13.14 14.18
C ASN A 105 5.60 -13.15 13.41
N ALA A 106 5.22 -14.28 12.83
CA ALA A 106 3.92 -14.44 12.16
C ALA A 106 2.78 -14.30 13.17
N ASP A 107 2.89 -14.90 14.35
CA ASP A 107 1.90 -14.81 15.42
C ASP A 107 1.75 -13.36 15.94
N LYS A 108 2.87 -12.67 16.14
CA LYS A 108 2.87 -11.24 16.49
C LYS A 108 2.16 -10.39 15.43
N LEU A 109 2.46 -10.64 14.16
CA LEU A 109 1.87 -9.89 13.05
C LEU A 109 0.36 -10.19 12.95
N LEU A 110 -0.06 -11.43 13.17
CA LEU A 110 -1.46 -11.82 13.24
C LEU A 110 -2.17 -11.08 14.37
N ALA A 111 -1.57 -11.02 15.57
CA ALA A 111 -2.13 -10.29 16.71
C ALA A 111 -2.32 -8.80 16.41
N LEU A 112 -1.30 -8.14 15.85
CA LEU A 112 -1.37 -6.72 15.46
C LEU A 112 -2.43 -6.46 14.38
N LYS A 113 -2.56 -7.35 13.40
CA LYS A 113 -3.60 -7.23 12.38
C LYS A 113 -5.01 -7.40 12.94
N LYS A 114 -5.17 -8.27 13.93
CA LYS A 114 -6.45 -8.45 14.62
C LYS A 114 -6.84 -7.19 15.39
N GLU A 115 -5.90 -6.63 16.15
CA GLU A 115 -6.11 -5.36 16.87
C GLU A 115 -6.47 -4.22 15.92
N LEU A 116 -5.74 -4.08 14.81
CA LEU A 116 -6.07 -3.08 13.78
C LEU A 116 -7.46 -3.31 13.18
N ALA A 117 -7.83 -4.56 12.89
CA ALA A 117 -9.15 -4.87 12.35
C ALA A 117 -10.26 -4.49 13.33
N ASP A 118 -10.10 -4.81 14.62
CA ASP A 118 -11.04 -4.47 15.67
C ASP A 118 -11.17 -2.93 15.81
N ASP A 119 -10.06 -2.21 15.79
CA ASP A 119 -10.04 -0.73 15.81
C ASP A 119 -10.76 -0.14 14.59
N THR A 120 -10.53 -0.68 13.40
CA THR A 120 -11.20 -0.20 12.19
C THR A 120 -12.71 -0.44 12.24
N LEU A 121 -13.16 -1.54 12.85
CA LEU A 121 -14.57 -1.84 13.03
C LEU A 121 -15.22 -0.87 14.02
N LEU A 122 -14.55 -0.63 15.15
CA LEU A 122 -15.01 0.35 16.15
C LEU A 122 -15.12 1.76 15.55
N LEU A 123 -14.14 2.15 14.74
CA LEU A 123 -14.17 3.44 14.06
C LEU A 123 -15.22 3.48 12.96
N SER A 124 -15.45 2.40 12.20
CA SER A 124 -16.50 2.38 11.17
C SER A 124 -17.89 2.50 11.76
N ASP A 125 -18.14 1.89 12.92
CA ASP A 125 -19.43 1.98 13.62
C ASP A 125 -19.63 3.36 14.24
N ALA A 126 -18.55 3.99 14.72
CA ALA A 126 -18.60 5.33 15.30
C ALA A 126 -18.68 6.45 14.24
N HIS A 127 -18.10 6.26 13.06
CA HIS A 127 -18.14 7.25 12.00
C HIS A 127 -19.46 7.22 11.25
N ARG A 128 -20.08 8.40 11.11
CA ARG A 128 -21.23 8.57 10.20
C ARG A 128 -20.82 8.14 8.79
N PRO A 129 -21.62 7.30 8.09
CA PRO A 129 -21.29 6.88 6.73
C PRO A 129 -21.04 8.11 5.85
N ARG A 130 -19.96 8.08 5.07
CA ARG A 130 -19.65 9.17 4.14
C ARG A 130 -20.78 9.29 3.13
N LEU A 131 -21.57 10.34 3.26
CA LEU A 131 -22.61 10.66 2.29
C LEU A 131 -21.93 11.10 0.99
N LEU A 132 -21.86 10.18 0.03
CA LEU A 132 -21.50 10.51 -1.35
C LEU A 132 -22.64 11.32 -1.94
N ARG A 133 -22.49 12.66 -1.89
CA ARG A 133 -23.35 13.54 -2.67
C ARG A 133 -22.91 13.43 -4.13
N MET A 134 -23.87 13.21 -5.01
CA MET A 134 -23.61 13.37 -6.44
C MET A 134 -23.09 14.80 -6.66
N SER A 135 -21.85 14.93 -7.12
CA SER A 135 -21.24 16.23 -7.42
C SER A 135 -22.04 16.96 -8.51
N ASN A 136 -22.59 16.19 -9.46
CA ASN A 136 -23.48 16.68 -10.50
C ASN A 136 -24.76 15.83 -10.54
N PRO A 137 -25.87 16.26 -9.89
CA PRO A 137 -27.15 15.55 -9.97
C PRO A 137 -27.70 15.53 -11.41
N GLY A 138 -27.29 16.47 -12.26
CA GLY A 138 -27.70 16.54 -13.67
C GLY A 138 -27.11 15.45 -14.56
N THR A 139 -26.07 14.72 -14.13
CA THR A 139 -25.55 13.59 -14.92
C THR A 139 -26.54 12.42 -14.94
N PHE A 140 -27.38 12.28 -13.91
CA PHE A 140 -28.46 11.28 -13.90
C PHE A 140 -29.52 11.59 -14.98
N GLU A 141 -29.84 12.86 -15.15
CA GLU A 141 -30.77 13.37 -16.17
C GLU A 141 -30.20 13.20 -17.59
N GLN A 142 -28.87 13.28 -17.75
CA GLN A 142 -28.18 13.13 -19.04
C GLN A 142 -27.91 11.68 -19.44
N ALA A 143 -27.89 10.74 -18.49
CA ALA A 143 -27.65 9.32 -18.75
C ALA A 143 -28.82 8.62 -19.46
N SER A 144 -30.02 9.21 -19.41
CA SER A 144 -31.16 8.77 -20.21
C SER A 144 -31.04 9.35 -21.62
N PRO A 145 -30.97 8.52 -22.69
CA PRO A 145 -30.93 8.99 -24.08
C PRO A 145 -32.10 9.92 -24.45
N HIS A 146 -33.19 9.84 -23.69
CA HIS A 146 -34.40 10.62 -23.92
C HIS A 146 -34.57 11.81 -22.95
N LYS A 147 -33.59 12.08 -22.07
CA LYS A 147 -33.64 13.16 -21.05
C LYS A 147 -34.95 13.14 -20.24
N ILE A 148 -35.48 11.96 -20.00
CA ILE A 148 -36.71 11.78 -19.22
C ILE A 148 -36.30 11.85 -17.75
N SER A 149 -36.80 12.85 -17.04
CA SER A 149 -36.53 12.96 -15.61
C SER A 149 -37.13 11.76 -14.87
N PRO A 150 -36.36 11.10 -13.97
CA PRO A 150 -36.84 9.92 -13.27
C PRO A 150 -38.12 10.26 -12.50
N GLY A 151 -39.19 9.49 -12.76
CA GLY A 151 -40.51 9.71 -12.18
C GLY A 151 -41.47 10.59 -12.99
N SER A 152 -41.04 11.16 -14.12
CA SER A 152 -41.92 11.97 -14.99
C SER A 152 -42.84 11.15 -15.90
N GLN A 153 -42.48 9.90 -16.19
CA GLN A 153 -43.29 8.98 -16.98
C GLN A 153 -43.67 7.77 -16.12
N ALA A 154 -44.97 7.51 -16.02
CA ALA A 154 -45.48 6.24 -15.53
C ALA A 154 -45.37 5.23 -16.67
N ASP A 155 -44.84 4.04 -16.38
CA ASP A 155 -44.86 2.94 -17.34
C ASP A 155 -46.31 2.46 -17.51
N LEU A 156 -46.88 2.70 -18.69
CA LEU A 156 -48.24 2.31 -19.05
C LEU A 156 -48.26 1.13 -20.02
N SER A 157 -47.13 0.45 -20.22
CA SER A 157 -47.03 -0.67 -21.15
C SER A 157 -47.99 -1.82 -20.83
N ASP A 158 -48.34 -1.98 -19.55
CA ASP A 158 -49.28 -3.01 -19.07
C ASP A 158 -50.75 -2.51 -18.93
N LEU A 159 -51.07 -1.31 -19.41
CA LEU A 159 -52.41 -0.73 -19.23
C LEU A 159 -53.43 -1.29 -20.25
N ASN A 160 -54.23 -2.27 -19.84
CA ASN A 160 -55.32 -2.80 -20.67
C ASN A 160 -56.61 -1.99 -20.49
N ILE A 161 -56.90 -1.06 -21.41
CA ILE A 161 -58.14 -0.26 -21.41
C ILE A 161 -59.24 -1.06 -22.10
N LYS A 162 -60.29 -1.42 -21.35
CA LYS A 162 -61.52 -1.95 -21.93
C LYS A 162 -62.34 -0.79 -22.49
N SER A 163 -62.32 -0.58 -23.80
CA SER A 163 -63.22 0.38 -24.44
C SER A 163 -64.65 -0.16 -24.47
N LEU A 164 -65.61 0.67 -24.09
CA LEU A 164 -67.04 0.38 -24.25
C LEU A 164 -67.38 0.60 -25.72
N ARG A 165 -67.92 -0.43 -26.37
CA ARG A 165 -68.35 -0.38 -27.78
C ARG A 165 -69.76 0.22 -27.82
N GLU A 166 -69.91 1.37 -28.47
CA GLU A 166 -71.22 1.91 -28.89
C GLU A 166 -71.84 1.04 -29.99
#